data_AF-A0A1I6J2M2-F1
#
_entry.id   AF-A0A1I6J2M2-F1
#
_cell.length_a   1.000
_cell.length_b   1.000
_cell.length_c   1.000
_cell.angle_alpha   90.00
_cell.angle_beta   90.00
_cell.angle_gamma   90.00
#
_symmetry.space_group_name_H-M   'P 1'
#
loop_
_entity.id
_entity.type
_entity.pdbx_description
1 polymer ?
#
loop_
_entity_poly.entity_id
_entity_poly.type
_entity_poly.pdbx_seq_one_letter_code
_entity_poly.pdbx_strand_id
1 'polypeptide(L)'
;MLKGFKEFILRGNVIELAVAVVIGTAFTAVVTSIVNNLINPLISAVFRADSLDTALVVSIPTLDGGTSDVKFGAVIGAIITFLIVAAVVYFVFVLPMNTLKERTEAKRKAGAPDPDEPETELTLLSEIRDLLAERPADGPHQPRH
;
A
#
# COMPACT_ATOMS: atom_id res chain seq x y z
N MET A 1 11.73 8.07 -32.49
CA MET A 1 10.68 7.49 -31.61
C MET A 1 11.29 6.69 -30.46
N LEU A 2 12.14 5.68 -30.71
CA LEU A 2 12.80 4.90 -29.64
C LEU A 2 13.60 5.74 -28.63
N LYS A 3 14.27 6.81 -29.08
CA LYS A 3 15.05 7.70 -28.20
C LYS A 3 14.17 8.50 -27.23
N GLY A 4 13.06 9.05 -27.73
CA GLY A 4 12.07 9.77 -26.91
C GLY A 4 11.27 8.85 -25.98
N PHE A 5 11.03 7.60 -26.37
CA PHE A 5 10.44 6.59 -25.49
C PHE A 5 11.38 6.21 -24.34
N LYS A 6 12.68 6.05 -24.63
CA LYS A 6 13.71 5.84 -23.59
C LYS A 6 13.78 7.04 -22.63
N GLU A 7 13.79 8.28 -23.12
CA GLU A 7 13.75 9.49 -22.27
C GLU A 7 12.47 9.63 -21.46
N PHE A 8 11.34 9.12 -21.94
CA PHE A 8 10.08 9.10 -21.20
C PHE A 8 10.11 8.08 -20.05
N ILE A 9 10.57 6.86 -20.31
CA ILE A 9 10.70 5.81 -19.29
C ILE A 9 11.77 6.18 -18.27
N LEU A 10 12.89 6.78 -18.69
CA LEU A 10 13.96 7.19 -17.77
C LEU A 10 13.55 8.31 -16.79
N ARG A 11 12.34 8.90 -16.92
CA ARG A 11 11.76 9.69 -15.83
C ARG A 11 11.41 8.73 -14.70
N GLY A 12 12.21 8.70 -13.63
CA GLY A 12 12.10 7.75 -12.51
C GLY A 12 10.67 7.55 -11.99
N ASN A 13 9.88 8.63 -11.90
CA ASN A 13 8.47 8.59 -11.51
C ASN A 13 7.60 7.62 -12.36
N VAL A 14 7.89 7.45 -13.66
CA VAL A 14 7.12 6.53 -14.53
C VAL A 14 7.47 5.07 -14.26
N ILE A 15 8.76 4.77 -14.02
CA ILE A 15 9.21 3.41 -13.70
C ILE A 15 8.65 2.98 -12.36
N GLU A 16 8.72 3.84 -11.33
CA GLU A 16 8.19 3.55 -10.00
C GLU A 16 6.69 3.26 -10.04
N LEU A 17 5.92 4.09 -10.76
CA LEU A 17 4.48 3.86 -10.95
C LEU A 17 4.20 2.57 -11.72
N ALA A 18 4.96 2.29 -12.78
CA ALA A 18 4.78 1.06 -13.56
C ALA A 18 5.05 -0.19 -12.70
N VAL A 19 6.13 -0.17 -11.91
CA VAL A 19 6.48 -1.26 -10.99
C VAL A 19 5.37 -1.44 -9.93
N ALA A 20 4.87 -0.35 -9.35
CA ALA A 20 3.78 -0.40 -8.37
C ALA A 20 2.52 -1.07 -8.94
N VAL A 21 2.12 -0.73 -10.17
CA VAL A 21 0.94 -1.32 -10.83
C VAL A 21 1.14 -2.81 -11.13
N VAL A 22 2.31 -3.20 -11.65
CA VAL A 22 2.60 -4.60 -11.98
C VAL A 22 2.62 -5.47 -10.72
N ILE A 23 3.27 -5.00 -9.65
CA ILE A 23 3.30 -5.72 -8.37
C ILE A 23 1.89 -5.79 -7.76
N GLY A 24 1.12 -4.71 -7.79
CA GLY A 24 -0.24 -4.67 -7.25
C GLY A 24 -1.19 -5.65 -7.94
N THR A 25 -1.11 -5.76 -9.26
CA THR A 25 -1.92 -6.70 -10.05
C THR A 25 -1.50 -8.16 -9.80
N ALA A 26 -0.20 -8.46 -9.80
CA ALA A 26 0.31 -9.78 -9.50
C ALA A 26 -0.08 -10.26 -8.09
N PHE A 27 0.03 -9.37 -7.09
CA PHE A 27 -0.36 -9.68 -5.72
C PHE A 27 -1.87 -9.95 -5.60
N THR A 28 -2.70 -9.11 -6.23
CA THR A 28 -4.16 -9.31 -6.25
C THR A 28 -4.53 -10.66 -6.86
N ALA A 29 -3.84 -11.09 -7.92
CA ALA A 29 -4.04 -12.40 -8.53
C ALA A 29 -3.70 -13.56 -7.57
N VAL A 30 -2.60 -13.45 -6.80
CA VAL A 30 -2.23 -14.45 -5.79
C VAL A 30 -3.31 -14.56 -4.71
N VAL A 31 -3.75 -13.44 -4.15
CA VAL A 31 -4.78 -13.47 -3.10
C VAL A 31 -6.10 -14.01 -3.66
N THR A 32 -6.50 -13.57 -4.85
CA THR A 32 -7.72 -14.07 -5.52
C THR A 32 -7.65 -15.58 -5.74
N SER A 33 -6.50 -16.12 -6.14
CA SER A 33 -6.28 -17.56 -6.27
C SER A 33 -6.46 -18.29 -4.94
N ILE A 34 -5.95 -17.75 -3.84
CA ILE A 34 -6.14 -18.33 -2.50
C ILE A 34 -7.62 -18.32 -2.13
N VAL A 35 -8.34 -17.22 -2.35
CA VAL A 35 -9.76 -17.16 -2.03
C VAL A 35 -10.55 -18.16 -2.87
N ASN A 36 -10.31 -18.20 -4.18
CA ASN A 36 -11.04 -19.09 -5.09
C ASN A 36 -10.75 -20.57 -4.84
N ASN A 37 -9.51 -20.93 -4.49
CA ASN A 37 -9.09 -22.33 -4.40
C ASN A 37 -9.08 -22.89 -2.97
N LEU A 38 -9.06 -22.04 -1.95
CA LEU A 38 -9.03 -22.46 -0.54
C LEU A 38 -10.28 -22.02 0.22
N ILE A 39 -10.67 -20.75 0.11
CA ILE A 39 -11.77 -20.19 0.91
C ILE A 39 -13.13 -20.57 0.32
N ASN A 40 -13.33 -20.40 -0.98
CA ASN A 40 -14.60 -20.74 -1.64
C ASN A 40 -14.95 -22.23 -1.45
N PRO A 41 -14.02 -23.21 -1.56
CA PRO A 41 -14.30 -24.61 -1.26
C PRO A 41 -14.65 -24.91 0.21
N LEU A 42 -14.08 -24.16 1.16
CA LEU A 42 -14.43 -24.31 2.58
C LEU A 42 -15.84 -23.77 2.85
N ILE A 43 -16.20 -22.66 2.24
CA ILE A 43 -17.54 -22.09 2.33
C ILE A 43 -18.55 -23.02 1.63
N SER A 44 -18.22 -23.54 0.43
CA SER A 44 -19.09 -24.46 -0.29
C SER A 44 -19.39 -25.74 0.51
N ALA A 45 -18.37 -26.29 1.18
CA ALA A 45 -18.51 -27.45 2.04
C ALA A 45 -19.49 -27.22 3.22
N VAL A 46 -19.50 -26.01 3.80
CA VAL A 46 -20.38 -25.66 4.92
C VAL A 46 -21.81 -25.37 4.46
N PHE A 47 -21.97 -24.70 3.31
CA PHE A 47 -23.27 -24.23 2.81
C PHE A 47 -23.94 -25.19 1.80
N ARG A 48 -23.32 -26.34 1.46
CA ARG A 48 -23.78 -27.32 0.45
C ARG A 48 -24.08 -26.68 -0.92
N ALA A 49 -23.32 -25.67 -1.31
CA ALA A 49 -23.42 -25.00 -2.60
C ALA A 49 -22.05 -24.97 -3.24
N ASP A 50 -21.88 -25.44 -4.48
CA ASP A 50 -20.57 -25.61 -5.15
C ASP A 50 -19.72 -24.33 -5.17
N SER A 51 -20.37 -23.16 -5.14
CA SER A 51 -19.74 -21.86 -4.93
C SER A 51 -20.70 -20.88 -4.24
N LEU A 52 -20.15 -19.79 -3.69
CA LEU A 52 -20.97 -18.65 -3.28
C LEU A 52 -21.78 -18.10 -4.46
N ASP A 53 -21.29 -18.16 -5.70
CA ASP A 53 -22.04 -17.70 -6.88
C ASP A 53 -23.31 -18.51 -7.18
N THR A 54 -23.39 -19.74 -6.68
CA THR A 54 -24.54 -20.64 -6.83
C THR A 54 -25.39 -20.71 -5.55
N ALA A 55 -24.88 -20.20 -4.44
CA ALA A 55 -25.67 -19.95 -3.24
C ALA A 55 -26.54 -18.69 -3.45
N LEU A 56 -27.87 -18.83 -3.34
CA LEU A 56 -28.83 -17.72 -3.50
C LEU A 56 -28.89 -17.11 -4.92
N VAL A 57 -29.16 -17.96 -5.92
CA VAL A 57 -29.61 -17.49 -7.24
C VAL A 57 -31.10 -17.19 -7.19
N VAL A 58 -31.49 -15.94 -7.47
CA VAL A 58 -32.88 -15.54 -7.63
C VAL A 58 -33.12 -15.22 -9.10
N SER A 59 -33.85 -16.10 -9.80
CA SER A 59 -34.23 -15.86 -11.19
C SER A 59 -35.41 -14.90 -11.25
N ILE A 60 -35.22 -13.74 -11.86
CA ILE A 60 -36.26 -12.75 -12.13
C ILE A 60 -36.65 -12.77 -13.61
N PRO A 61 -37.95 -12.68 -13.94
CA PRO A 61 -38.41 -12.59 -15.31
C PRO A 61 -37.97 -11.27 -15.94
N THR A 62 -37.44 -11.31 -17.16
CA THR A 62 -37.07 -10.11 -17.92
C THR A 62 -38.25 -9.61 -18.76
N LEU A 63 -38.21 -8.32 -19.11
CA LEU A 63 -39.25 -7.65 -19.90
C LEU A 63 -39.45 -8.28 -21.29
N ASP A 64 -38.44 -8.99 -21.81
CA ASP A 64 -38.47 -9.68 -23.11
C ASP A 64 -38.88 -11.17 -23.01
N GLY A 65 -39.37 -11.63 -21.85
CA GLY A 65 -39.82 -13.01 -21.66
C GLY A 65 -38.70 -14.02 -21.37
N GLY A 66 -37.49 -13.56 -21.07
CA GLY A 66 -36.39 -14.38 -20.58
C GLY A 66 -36.34 -14.49 -19.06
N THR A 67 -35.34 -15.22 -18.56
CA THR A 67 -35.00 -15.28 -17.13
C THR A 67 -33.61 -14.69 -16.92
N SER A 68 -33.46 -13.85 -15.88
CA SER A 68 -32.18 -13.28 -15.47
C SER A 68 -31.86 -13.74 -14.06
N ASP A 69 -30.66 -14.28 -13.88
CA ASP A 69 -30.21 -14.83 -12.60
C ASP A 69 -29.49 -13.77 -11.77
N VAL A 70 -30.08 -13.37 -10.65
CA VAL A 70 -29.41 -12.52 -9.65
C VAL A 70 -28.64 -13.41 -8.69
N LYS A 71 -27.31 -13.37 -8.80
CA LYS A 71 -26.38 -14.18 -7.98
C LYS A 71 -25.98 -13.42 -6.73
N PHE A 72 -26.84 -13.39 -5.71
CA PHE A 72 -26.54 -12.68 -4.46
C PHE A 72 -25.29 -13.22 -3.76
N GLY A 73 -25.07 -14.53 -3.80
CA GLY A 73 -23.88 -15.09 -3.19
C GLY A 73 -22.59 -14.72 -3.92
N ALA A 74 -22.61 -14.37 -5.21
CA ALA A 74 -21.43 -13.82 -5.90
C ALA A 74 -20.98 -12.49 -5.30
N VAL A 75 -21.94 -11.64 -4.91
CA VAL A 75 -21.65 -10.36 -4.23
C VAL A 75 -21.05 -10.61 -2.85
N ILE A 76 -21.60 -11.55 -2.08
CA ILE A 76 -21.08 -11.93 -0.77
C ILE A 76 -19.65 -12.49 -0.90
N GLY A 77 -19.40 -13.33 -1.91
CA GLY A 77 -18.07 -13.86 -2.22
C GLY A 77 -17.07 -12.76 -2.56
N ALA A 78 -17.48 -11.77 -3.36
CA ALA A 78 -16.64 -10.61 -3.65
C ALA A 78 -16.31 -9.79 -2.39
N ILE A 79 -17.27 -9.60 -1.48
CA ILE A 79 -17.05 -8.91 -0.21
C ILE A 79 -16.07 -9.69 0.68
N ILE A 80 -16.24 -11.00 0.82
CA ILE A 80 -15.32 -11.86 1.59
C ILE A 80 -13.92 -11.78 0.99
N THR A 81 -13.80 -11.89 -0.33
CA THR A 81 -12.52 -11.75 -1.05
C THR A 81 -11.86 -10.42 -0.73
N PHE A 82 -12.61 -9.32 -0.83
CA PHE A 82 -12.12 -7.98 -0.53
C PHE A 82 -11.63 -7.85 0.91
N LEU A 83 -12.39 -8.36 1.89
CA LEU A 83 -12.00 -8.33 3.30
C LEU A 83 -10.72 -9.13 3.57
N ILE A 84 -10.55 -10.29 2.92
CA ILE A 84 -9.33 -11.10 3.04
C ILE A 84 -8.14 -10.36 2.43
N VAL A 85 -8.27 -9.80 1.22
CA VAL A 85 -7.22 -8.98 0.60
C VAL A 85 -6.83 -7.83 1.51
N ALA A 86 -7.81 -7.08 2.02
CA ALA A 86 -7.57 -5.96 2.91
C ALA A 86 -6.86 -6.39 4.20
N ALA A 87 -7.26 -7.52 4.80
CA ALA A 87 -6.63 -8.06 5.99
C ALA A 87 -5.16 -8.45 5.72
N VAL A 88 -4.89 -9.17 4.63
CA VAL A 88 -3.51 -9.57 4.27
C VAL A 88 -2.65 -8.32 4.02
N VAL A 89 -3.14 -7.35 3.25
CA VAL A 89 -2.40 -6.10 3.00
C VAL A 89 -2.12 -5.36 4.30
N TYR A 90 -3.11 -5.28 5.20
CA TYR A 90 -2.96 -4.62 6.49
C TYR A 90 -1.90 -5.32 7.35
N PHE A 91 -1.98 -6.64 7.54
CA PHE A 91 -1.07 -7.37 8.42
C PHE A 91 0.35 -7.51 7.84
N VAL A 92 0.50 -7.66 6.52
CA VAL A 92 1.81 -7.90 5.89
C VAL A 92 2.54 -6.60 5.57
N PHE A 93 1.84 -5.51 5.25
CA PHE A 93 2.49 -4.25 4.86
C PHE A 93 2.22 -3.13 5.87
N VAL A 94 0.96 -2.88 6.23
CA VAL A 94 0.62 -1.70 7.05
C VAL A 94 1.11 -1.84 8.48
N LEU A 95 0.87 -2.98 9.13
CA LEU A 95 1.27 -3.24 10.51
C LEU A 95 2.80 -3.18 10.73
N PRO A 96 3.65 -3.86 9.92
CA PRO A 96 5.10 -3.74 10.05
C PRO A 96 5.59 -2.35 9.71
N MET A 97 5.04 -1.69 8.68
CA MET A 97 5.43 -0.32 8.34
C MET A 97 5.09 0.66 9.47
N ASN A 98 3.91 0.51 10.09
CA ASN A 98 3.49 1.37 11.20
C ASN A 98 4.34 1.13 12.46
N THR A 99 4.62 -0.13 12.80
CA THR A 99 5.48 -0.46 13.94
C THR A 99 6.94 -0.06 13.76
N LEU A 100 7.48 -0.13 12.53
CA LEU A 100 8.82 0.38 12.24
C LEU A 100 8.86 1.90 12.36
N LYS A 101 7.88 2.61 11.81
CA LYS A 101 7.76 4.08 11.95
C LYS A 101 7.68 4.52 13.41
N GLU A 102 6.84 3.87 14.21
CA GLU A 102 6.73 4.16 15.64
C GLU A 102 8.06 3.94 16.38
N ARG A 103 8.83 2.89 16.02
CA ARG A 103 10.16 2.63 16.60
C ARG A 103 11.18 3.67 16.18
N THR A 104 11.20 4.08 14.92
CA THR A 104 12.12 5.11 14.40
C THR A 104 11.77 6.48 14.98
N GLU A 105 10.49 6.83 15.08
CA GLU A 105 10.03 8.07 15.73
C GLU A 105 10.33 8.10 17.24
N ALA A 106 10.19 6.97 17.92
CA ALA A 106 10.57 6.85 19.33
C ALA A 106 12.09 7.01 19.54
N LYS A 107 12.92 6.43 18.67
CA LYS A 107 14.38 6.61 18.69
C LYS A 107 14.79 8.06 18.38
N ARG A 108 14.14 8.69 17.40
CA ARG A 108 14.35 10.09 17.04
C ARG A 108 13.95 11.05 18.17
N LYS A 109 12.86 10.78 18.90
CA LYS A 109 12.48 11.53 20.11
C LYS A 109 13.45 11.35 21.27
N ALA A 110 14.19 10.23 21.32
CA ALA A 110 15.20 9.96 22.33
C ALA A 110 16.60 10.54 22.00
N GLY A 111 16.74 11.29 20.90
CA GLY A 111 17.98 11.98 20.52
C GLY A 111 19.10 11.06 20.01
N ALA A 112 18.81 9.79 19.72
CA ALA A 112 19.78 8.88 19.11
C ALA A 112 19.80 9.11 17.59
N PRO A 113 20.96 9.43 16.97
CA PRO A 113 21.08 9.51 15.52
C PRO A 113 20.83 8.13 14.91
N ASP A 114 20.05 8.07 13.83
CA ASP A 114 19.82 6.85 13.07
C ASP A 114 21.08 6.53 12.23
N PRO A 115 21.77 5.39 12.44
CA PRO A 115 22.99 5.07 11.70
C PRO A 115 22.76 4.78 10.21
N ASP A 116 21.50 4.50 9.83
CA ASP A 116 21.12 4.04 8.48
C ASP A 116 20.30 5.09 7.70
N GLU A 117 20.08 6.29 8.23
CA GLU A 117 19.46 7.38 7.47
C GLU A 117 20.48 7.90 6.44
N PRO A 118 20.16 7.92 5.12
CA PRO A 118 20.94 8.72 4.19
C PRO A 118 20.95 10.16 4.72
N GLU A 119 22.06 10.89 4.60
CA GLU A 119 22.13 12.28 5.08
C GLU A 119 20.98 13.09 4.49
N THR A 120 19.92 13.26 5.28
CA THR A 120 18.75 14.01 4.85
C THR A 120 19.03 15.48 5.14
N GLU A 121 18.34 16.37 4.42
CA GLU A 121 18.43 17.81 4.66
C GLU A 121 18.20 18.14 6.15
N LEU A 122 17.40 17.35 6.87
CA LEU A 122 17.17 17.49 8.30
C LEU A 122 18.40 17.17 9.17
N THR A 123 19.21 16.19 8.78
CA THR A 123 20.48 15.85 9.45
C THR A 123 21.48 16.99 9.26
N LEU A 124 21.63 17.46 8.01
CA LEU A 124 22.49 18.61 7.70
C LEU A 124 22.03 19.88 8.40
N LEU A 125 20.72 20.14 8.47
CA LEU A 125 20.16 21.28 9.19
C LEU A 125 20.36 21.17 10.72
N SER A 126 20.31 19.96 11.29
CA SER A 126 20.64 19.74 12.71
C SER A 126 22.11 20.00 12.98
N GLU A 127 23.00 19.49 12.13
CA GLU A 127 24.44 19.73 12.25
C GLU A 127 24.77 21.22 12.08
N ILE A 128 24.16 21.91 11.10
CA ILE A 128 24.29 23.37 10.94
C ILE A 128 23.78 24.13 12.17
N ARG A 129 22.65 23.71 12.77
CA ARG A 129 22.13 24.32 14.01
C ARG A 129 23.14 24.17 15.15
N ASP A 130 23.70 22.97 15.30
CA ASP A 130 24.63 22.67 16.39
C ASP A 130 25.94 23.44 16.19
N LEU A 131 26.47 23.51 14.97
CA LEU A 131 27.60 24.36 14.61
C LEU A 131 27.33 25.86 14.83
N LEU A 132 26.10 26.33 14.60
CA LEU A 132 25.69 27.72 14.87
C LEU A 132 25.53 28.00 16.37
N ALA A 133 25.10 27.01 17.15
CA ALA A 133 24.96 27.12 18.60
C ALA A 133 26.31 27.09 19.32
N GLU A 134 27.27 26.31 18.81
CA GLU A 134 28.65 26.28 19.30
C GLU A 134 29.46 27.51 18.90
N ARG A 135 29.06 28.21 17.84
CA ARG A 135 29.66 29.48 17.47
C ARG A 135 29.33 30.50 18.57
N PRO A 136 30.33 30.96 19.36
CA PRO A 136 30.09 32.06 20.28
C PRO A 136 29.58 33.24 19.48
N ALA A 137 28.57 33.95 19.98
CA ALA A 137 28.11 35.20 19.40
C ALA A 137 29.27 36.20 19.42
N ASP A 138 30.11 36.14 18.38
CA ASP A 138 31.25 37.01 18.23
C ASP A 138 30.73 38.38 17.83
N GLY A 139 30.41 39.16 18.87
CA GLY A 139 30.64 40.60 18.97
C GLY A 139 29.82 41.53 18.05
N PRO A 140 29.40 42.71 18.56
CA PRO A 140 28.54 43.64 17.84
C PRO A 140 29.20 44.16 16.55
N HIS A 141 28.40 44.27 15.49
CA HIS A 141 28.73 45.01 14.27
C HIS A 141 29.29 46.39 14.62
N GLN A 142 30.60 46.56 14.45
CA GLN A 142 31.24 47.86 14.60
C GLN A 142 30.99 48.65 13.30
N PRO A 143 30.26 49.78 13.33
CA PRO A 143 29.99 50.55 12.13
C PRO A 143 31.31 51.19 11.67
N ARG A 144 31.70 50.90 10.43
CA ARG A 144 32.81 51.59 9.78
C ARG A 144 32.33 52.97 9.34
N HIS A 145 32.93 53.99 9.94
CA HIS A 145 32.89 55.38 9.46
C HIS A 145 33.62 55.52 8.12
#